data_AF-A0AAN7PRT9-F1
#
_entry.id   AF-A0AAN7PRT9-F1
#
_cell.length_a   1.000
_cell.length_b   1.000
_cell.length_c   1.000
_cell.angle_alpha   90.00
_cell.angle_beta   90.00
_cell.angle_gamma   90.00
#
_symmetry.space_group_name_H-M   'P 1'
#
loop_
_entity.id
_entity.type
_entity.pdbx_description
1 polymer ?
#
loop_
_entity_poly.entity_id
_entity_poly.type
_entity_poly.pdbx_seq_one_letter_code
_entity_poly.pdbx_strand_id
1 'polypeptide(L)'
;MARDWLRVPWEAALKGKGVQEGWTFFKEEVLKVQERAVPRSRKTSRWGRRSAWLNRELWLELRKKRRVYDLWKKGQATQEDYKGVARLCREKIRRAKAELELNLATAVKDNKKHFFKYISSRKRAKENLQPLLDGGGNTVIKDEEKAEVLNAFFASVFNSRANCSLGTQPPESEDRTGTRMEPP
;
A
#
# COMPACT_ATOMS: atom_id res chain seq x y z
N MET A 1 -8.58 -20.59 -13.32
CA MET A 1 -7.85 -19.32 -13.52
C MET A 1 -6.47 -19.51 -14.17
N ALA A 2 -5.75 -20.61 -13.99
CA ALA A 2 -4.45 -20.86 -14.66
C ALA A 2 -4.54 -21.34 -16.15
N ARG A 3 -5.72 -21.40 -16.76
CA ARG A 3 -5.92 -22.03 -18.08
C ARG A 3 -5.89 -21.07 -19.27
N ASP A 4 -5.92 -19.76 -19.03
CA ASP A 4 -5.97 -18.77 -20.11
C ASP A 4 -4.59 -18.53 -20.77
N TRP A 5 -3.50 -18.81 -20.05
CA TRP A 5 -2.12 -18.73 -20.56
C TRP A 5 -1.78 -19.80 -21.60
N LEU A 6 -2.40 -20.99 -21.47
CA LEU A 6 -2.22 -22.10 -22.42
C LEU A 6 -3.02 -21.93 -23.71
N ARG A 7 -3.89 -20.92 -23.80
CA ARG A 7 -4.68 -20.64 -25.01
C ARG A 7 -3.96 -19.75 -26.03
N VAL A 8 -2.85 -19.11 -25.65
CA VAL A 8 -2.06 -18.31 -26.59
C VAL A 8 -1.16 -19.27 -27.39
N PRO A 9 -1.30 -19.37 -28.72
CA PRO A 9 -0.46 -20.23 -29.54
C PRO A 9 0.92 -19.58 -29.72
N TRP A 10 1.75 -19.67 -28.69
CA TRP A 10 3.05 -18.98 -28.61
C TRP A 10 3.96 -19.26 -29.79
N GLU A 11 4.02 -20.51 -30.25
CA GLU A 11 4.83 -20.90 -31.41
C GLU A 11 4.40 -20.17 -32.67
N ALA A 12 3.09 -20.06 -32.93
CA ALA A 12 2.57 -19.32 -34.08
C ALA A 12 2.70 -17.80 -33.88
N ALA A 13 2.50 -17.30 -32.67
CA ALA A 13 2.52 -15.88 -32.35
C ALA A 13 3.93 -15.26 -32.34
N LEU A 14 4.96 -16.09 -32.16
CA LEU A 14 6.38 -15.70 -32.17
C LEU A 14 7.09 -16.10 -33.47
N LYS A 15 6.47 -16.89 -34.34
CA LYS A 15 7.05 -17.31 -35.63
C LYS A 15 7.33 -16.10 -36.51
N GLY A 16 8.58 -15.96 -36.95
CA GLY A 16 9.03 -14.89 -37.84
C GLY A 16 9.20 -13.52 -37.19
N LYS A 17 9.02 -13.39 -35.87
CA LYS A 17 9.31 -12.16 -35.12
C LYS A 17 10.76 -12.11 -34.69
N GLY A 18 11.37 -10.93 -34.75
CA GLY A 18 12.69 -10.71 -34.16
C GLY A 18 12.65 -10.87 -32.63
N VAL A 19 13.80 -11.14 -32.01
CA VAL A 19 13.90 -11.36 -30.54
C VAL A 19 13.24 -10.23 -29.74
N GLN A 20 13.44 -8.99 -30.18
CA GLN A 20 12.88 -7.81 -29.51
C GLN A 20 11.36 -7.67 -29.69
N GLU A 21 10.84 -8.01 -30.87
CA GLU A 21 9.42 -7.98 -31.20
C GLU A 21 8.66 -9.12 -30.49
N GLY A 22 9.29 -10.29 -30.37
CA GLY A 22 8.79 -11.40 -29.58
C GLY A 22 8.71 -11.07 -28.09
N TRP A 23 9.74 -10.40 -27.55
CA TRP A 23 9.79 -10.01 -26.15
C TRP A 23 8.76 -8.93 -25.77
N THR A 24 8.57 -7.95 -26.64
CA THR A 24 7.53 -6.91 -26.44
C THR A 24 6.13 -7.52 -26.47
N PHE A 25 5.85 -8.37 -27.45
CA PHE A 25 4.58 -9.09 -27.54
C PHE A 25 4.31 -9.97 -26.31
N PHE A 26 5.34 -10.70 -25.85
CA PHE A 26 5.25 -11.50 -24.63
C PHE A 26 4.88 -10.62 -23.41
N LYS A 27 5.61 -9.52 -23.19
CA LYS A 27 5.33 -8.60 -22.07
C LYS A 27 3.91 -8.05 -22.10
N GLU A 28 3.43 -7.63 -23.27
CA GLU A 28 2.07 -7.11 -23.41
C GLU A 28 1.02 -8.15 -23.01
N GLU A 29 1.19 -9.40 -23.45
CA GLU A 29 0.23 -10.45 -23.16
C GLU A 29 0.26 -10.85 -21.67
N VAL A 30 1.45 -10.90 -21.06
CA VAL A 30 1.62 -11.08 -19.61
C VAL A 30 0.89 -9.98 -18.84
N LEU A 31 1.04 -8.72 -19.24
CA LEU A 31 0.39 -7.59 -18.60
C LEU A 31 -1.14 -7.65 -18.72
N LYS A 32 -1.67 -8.02 -19.90
CA LYS A 32 -3.11 -8.19 -20.09
C LYS A 32 -3.68 -9.27 -19.17
N VAL A 33 -2.99 -10.39 -19.03
CA VAL A 33 -3.45 -11.45 -18.12
C VAL A 33 -3.31 -11.01 -16.67
N GLN A 34 -2.23 -10.32 -16.31
CA GLN A 34 -2.07 -9.74 -14.97
C GLN A 34 -3.21 -8.78 -14.62
N GLU A 35 -3.60 -7.89 -15.54
CA GLU A 35 -4.70 -6.95 -15.30
C GLU A 35 -6.05 -7.63 -15.07
N ARG A 36 -6.29 -8.76 -15.74
CA ARG A 36 -7.54 -9.54 -15.61
C ARG A 36 -7.54 -10.46 -14.39
N ALA A 37 -6.41 -11.10 -14.11
CA ALA A 37 -6.29 -12.13 -13.09
C ALA A 37 -5.97 -11.57 -11.70
N VAL A 38 -5.34 -10.39 -11.61
CA VAL A 38 -5.02 -9.75 -10.34
C VAL A 38 -6.09 -8.69 -10.05
N PRO A 39 -6.95 -8.90 -9.04
CA PRO A 39 -7.93 -7.89 -8.64
C PRO A 39 -7.21 -6.60 -8.22
N ARG A 40 -7.26 -5.58 -9.08
CA ARG A 40 -6.75 -4.26 -8.76
C ARG A 40 -7.73 -3.56 -7.81
N SER A 41 -7.43 -3.55 -6.52
CA SER A 41 -8.17 -2.70 -5.60
C SER A 41 -7.94 -1.23 -5.99
N ARG A 42 -9.02 -0.51 -6.34
CA ARG A 42 -8.94 0.94 -6.43
C ARG A 42 -8.64 1.43 -5.02
N LYS A 43 -7.53 2.15 -4.82
CA LYS A 43 -7.29 2.87 -3.57
C LYS A 43 -8.59 3.61 -3.27
N THR A 44 -9.23 3.26 -2.15
CA THR A 44 -10.52 3.84 -1.80
C THR A 44 -10.39 5.35 -1.95
N SER A 45 -11.32 5.93 -2.72
CA SER A 45 -11.33 7.38 -2.93
C SER A 45 -11.31 8.05 -1.55
N ARG A 46 -10.93 9.33 -1.46
CA ARG A 46 -10.92 10.03 -0.16
C ARG A 46 -12.23 9.86 0.63
N TRP A 47 -13.34 9.53 -0.05
CA TRP A 47 -14.63 9.13 0.54
C TRP A 47 -14.61 7.83 1.36
N GLY A 48 -13.84 6.81 1.00
CA GLY A 48 -13.66 5.61 1.85
C GLY A 48 -12.86 5.87 3.13
N ARG A 49 -12.25 7.05 3.24
CA ARG A 49 -11.57 7.58 4.43
C ARG A 49 -12.40 8.66 5.13
N ARG A 50 -13.71 8.70 4.90
CA ARG A 50 -14.60 9.63 5.60
C ARG A 50 -14.51 9.36 7.09
N SER A 51 -14.19 10.40 7.86
CA SER A 51 -14.11 10.28 9.31
C SER A 51 -15.47 9.92 9.88
N ALA A 52 -15.51 9.06 10.91
CA ALA A 52 -16.75 8.58 11.51
C ALA A 52 -17.67 9.69 12.03
N TRP A 53 -17.12 10.87 12.37
CA TRP A 53 -17.91 12.04 12.82
C TRP A 53 -18.51 12.86 11.66
N LEU A 54 -18.15 12.61 10.41
CA LEU A 54 -18.58 13.44 9.27
C LEU A 54 -19.93 12.97 8.72
N ASN A 55 -21.03 13.50 9.24
CA ASN A 55 -22.38 13.25 8.73
C ASN A 55 -22.69 14.04 7.44
N ARG A 56 -23.83 13.76 6.78
CA ARG A 56 -24.26 14.41 5.52
C ARG A 56 -24.53 15.90 5.71
N GLU A 57 -25.14 16.30 6.82
CA GLU A 57 -25.48 17.68 7.11
C GLU A 57 -24.21 18.55 7.27
N LEU A 58 -23.25 18.10 8.08
CA LEU A 58 -21.97 18.76 8.29
C LEU A 58 -21.18 18.91 6.99
N TRP A 59 -21.31 17.93 6.10
CA TRP A 59 -20.72 18.02 4.76
C TRP A 59 -21.35 19.12 3.91
N LEU A 60 -22.67 19.30 3.98
CA LEU A 60 -23.36 20.42 3.32
C LEU A 60 -22.92 21.77 3.89
N GLU A 61 -22.74 21.86 5.21
CA GLU A 61 -22.24 23.08 5.86
C GLU A 61 -20.82 23.44 5.42
N LEU A 62 -19.94 22.44 5.31
CA LEU A 62 -18.60 22.64 4.75
C LEU A 62 -18.64 23.11 3.29
N ARG A 63 -19.62 22.67 2.51
CA ARG A 63 -19.83 23.14 1.13
C ARG A 63 -20.34 24.57 1.10
N LYS A 64 -21.27 24.94 2.00
CA LYS A 64 -21.72 26.33 2.17
C LYS A 64 -20.56 27.25 2.56
N LYS A 65 -19.74 26.85 3.53
CA LYS A 65 -18.51 27.58 3.92
C LYS A 65 -17.58 27.82 2.73
N ARG A 66 -17.40 26.80 1.88
CA ARG A 66 -16.57 26.93 0.66
C ARG A 66 -17.16 27.96 -0.31
N ARG A 67 -18.48 27.91 -0.57
CA ARG A 67 -19.15 28.89 -1.43
C ARG A 67 -18.99 30.33 -0.91
N VAL A 68 -19.17 30.54 0.39
CA VAL A 68 -18.99 31.86 1.01
C VAL A 68 -17.53 32.32 0.95
N TYR A 69 -16.57 31.41 1.13
CA TYR A 69 -15.16 31.72 0.91
C TYR A 69 -14.89 32.17 -0.53
N ASP A 70 -15.46 31.47 -1.52
CA ASP A 70 -15.28 31.81 -2.93
C ASP A 70 -15.89 33.19 -3.26
N LEU A 71 -17.04 33.53 -2.67
CA LEU A 71 -17.67 34.85 -2.80
C LEU A 71 -16.83 35.95 -2.14
N TRP A 72 -16.37 35.72 -0.91
CA TRP A 72 -15.49 36.65 -0.19
C TRP A 72 -14.18 36.87 -0.97
N LYS A 73 -13.60 35.81 -1.54
CA LYS A 73 -12.37 35.91 -2.34
C LYS A 73 -12.56 36.73 -3.62
N LYS A 74 -13.78 36.79 -4.15
CA LYS A 74 -14.20 37.62 -5.30
C LYS A 74 -14.67 39.02 -4.91
N GLY A 75 -14.65 39.38 -3.63
CA GLY A 75 -15.13 40.68 -3.13
C GLY A 75 -16.65 40.82 -3.08
N GLN A 76 -17.41 39.73 -3.26
CA GLN A 76 -18.87 39.72 -3.30
C GLN A 76 -19.53 39.41 -1.94
N ALA A 77 -18.73 39.10 -0.92
CA ALA A 77 -19.20 38.86 0.44
C ALA A 77 -18.26 39.53 1.44
N THR A 78 -18.80 39.90 2.60
CA THR A 78 -18.02 40.55 3.65
C THR A 78 -17.14 39.52 4.35
N GLN A 79 -15.99 39.96 4.87
CA GLN A 79 -15.11 39.09 5.66
C GLN A 79 -15.83 38.49 6.89
N GLU A 80 -16.78 39.24 7.45
CA GLU A 80 -17.59 38.84 8.59
C GLU A 80 -18.53 37.67 8.28
N ASP A 81 -19.16 37.66 7.10
CA ASP A 81 -20.02 36.56 6.64
C ASP A 81 -19.23 35.25 6.59
N TYR A 82 -18.03 35.29 5.99
CA TYR A 82 -17.15 34.13 5.95
C TYR A 82 -16.70 33.70 7.36
N LYS A 83 -16.29 34.64 8.21
CA LYS A 83 -15.86 34.36 9.59
C LYS A 83 -16.99 33.73 10.41
N GLY A 84 -18.23 34.20 10.26
CA GLY A 84 -19.42 33.68 10.90
C GLY A 84 -19.68 32.22 10.51
N VAL A 85 -19.77 31.94 9.21
CA VAL A 85 -19.97 30.58 8.69
C VAL A 85 -18.81 29.65 9.08
N ALA A 86 -17.56 30.15 9.05
CA ALA A 86 -16.40 29.40 9.48
C ALA A 86 -16.43 29.06 10.98
N ARG A 87 -16.91 29.98 11.83
CA ARG A 87 -17.09 29.75 13.28
C ARG A 87 -18.15 28.69 13.53
N LEU A 88 -19.32 28.81 12.90
CA LEU A 88 -20.41 27.84 13.02
C LEU A 88 -19.98 26.43 12.56
N CYS A 89 -19.29 26.33 11.42
CA CYS A 89 -18.76 25.05 10.94
C CYS A 89 -17.78 24.42 11.94
N ARG A 90 -16.88 25.22 12.53
CA ARG A 90 -15.94 24.71 13.55
C ARG A 90 -16.68 24.18 14.77
N GLU A 91 -17.73 24.87 15.20
CA GLU A 91 -18.56 24.44 16.32
C GLU A 91 -19.30 23.14 16.03
N LYS A 92 -19.97 23.03 14.89
CA LYS A 92 -20.64 21.79 14.47
C LYS A 92 -19.65 20.62 14.39
N ILE A 93 -18.42 20.84 13.88
CA ILE A 93 -17.38 19.81 13.87
C ILE A 93 -16.99 19.39 15.29
N ARG A 94 -16.81 20.34 16.21
CA ARG A 94 -16.46 20.02 17.61
C ARG A 94 -17.57 19.19 18.26
N ARG A 95 -18.83 19.59 18.10
CA ARG A 95 -19.99 18.85 18.62
C ARG A 95 -20.07 17.44 18.04
N ALA A 96 -19.97 17.27 16.72
CA ALA A 96 -20.03 15.96 16.08
C ALA A 96 -18.89 15.02 16.50
N LYS A 97 -17.69 15.56 16.76
CA LYS A 97 -16.57 14.78 17.31
C LYS A 97 -16.84 14.34 18.76
N ALA A 98 -17.30 15.26 19.60
CA ALA A 98 -17.64 14.96 20.99
C ALA A 98 -18.76 13.93 21.09
N GLU A 99 -19.78 14.03 20.23
CA GLU A 99 -20.88 13.06 20.16
C GLU A 99 -20.40 11.67 19.73
N LEU A 100 -19.53 11.59 18.72
CA LEU A 100 -18.90 10.32 18.34
C LEU A 100 -18.10 9.73 19.50
N GLU A 101 -17.31 10.54 20.20
CA GLU A 101 -16.49 10.10 21.33
C GLU A 101 -17.35 9.64 22.51
N LEU A 102 -18.44 10.35 22.79
CA LEU A 102 -19.44 9.95 23.79
C LEU A 102 -20.08 8.61 23.44
N ASN A 103 -20.56 8.45 22.20
CA ASN A 103 -21.18 7.21 21.72
C ASN A 103 -20.20 6.02 21.78
N LEU A 104 -18.93 6.25 21.50
CA LEU A 104 -17.90 5.23 21.63
C LEU A 104 -17.63 4.87 23.10
N ALA A 105 -17.62 5.86 23.99
CA ALA A 105 -17.40 5.68 25.42
C ALA A 105 -18.57 4.94 26.10
N THR A 106 -19.81 5.25 25.72
CA THR A 106 -21.00 4.57 26.27
C THR A 106 -21.10 3.13 25.79
N ALA A 107 -20.77 2.86 24.53
CA ALA A 107 -20.80 1.52 23.93
C ALA A 107 -19.56 0.66 24.25
N VAL A 108 -18.64 1.09 25.14
CA VAL A 108 -17.42 0.33 25.46
C VAL A 108 -17.75 -1.06 26.01
N LYS A 109 -18.78 -1.16 26.86
CA LYS A 109 -19.14 -2.45 27.49
C LYS A 109 -19.50 -3.50 26.44
N ASP A 110 -20.24 -3.10 25.41
CA ASP A 110 -20.74 -4.00 24.37
C ASP A 110 -19.72 -4.18 23.22
N ASN A 111 -18.96 -3.13 22.89
CA ASN A 111 -18.08 -3.11 21.72
C ASN A 111 -16.72 -2.44 22.00
N LYS A 112 -15.96 -3.06 22.91
CA LYS A 112 -14.59 -2.66 23.27
C LYS A 112 -13.68 -2.44 22.05
N LYS A 113 -13.81 -3.29 21.03
CA LYS A 113 -12.96 -3.26 19.82
C LYS A 113 -13.08 -1.94 19.06
N HIS A 114 -14.29 -1.40 18.91
CA HIS A 114 -14.51 -0.13 18.22
C HIS A 114 -13.90 1.06 18.97
N PHE A 115 -14.04 1.08 20.29
CA PHE A 115 -13.43 2.11 21.13
C PHE A 115 -11.90 2.09 21.03
N PHE A 116 -11.26 0.93 21.25
CA PHE A 116 -9.80 0.84 21.17
C PHE A 116 -9.27 1.05 19.74
N LYS A 117 -10.04 0.68 18.70
CA LYS A 117 -9.72 1.03 17.30
C LYS A 117 -9.77 2.54 17.06
N TYR A 118 -10.75 3.24 17.62
CA TYR A 118 -10.81 4.70 17.55
C TYR A 118 -9.62 5.34 18.26
N ILE A 119 -9.34 4.93 19.50
CA ILE A 119 -8.20 5.43 20.27
C ILE A 119 -6.86 5.16 19.55
N SER A 120 -6.62 3.95 19.05
CA SER A 120 -5.41 3.63 18.30
C SER A 120 -5.29 4.41 16.99
N SER A 121 -6.41 4.68 16.30
CA SER A 121 -6.42 5.53 15.11
C SER A 121 -6.13 7.01 15.40
N ARG A 122 -6.44 7.47 16.62
CA ARG A 122 -6.22 8.86 17.09
C ARG A 122 -4.84 9.06 17.70
N LYS A 123 -4.26 8.02 18.29
CA LYS A 123 -2.89 7.99 18.85
C LYS A 123 -1.77 8.17 17.82
N ARG A 124 -2.06 8.49 16.55
CA ARG A 124 -1.05 8.55 15.48
C ARG A 124 0.05 9.60 15.75
N ALA A 125 1.15 9.15 16.36
CA ALA A 125 2.36 8.89 15.61
C ALA A 125 2.37 7.39 15.29
N LYS A 126 2.16 7.03 14.02
CA LYS A 126 2.71 5.75 13.56
C LYS A 126 4.21 6.00 13.65
N GLU A 127 4.89 5.33 14.56
CA GLU A 127 6.34 5.41 14.71
C GLU A 127 6.93 5.34 13.30
N ASN A 128 7.38 6.50 12.78
CA ASN A 128 8.49 6.45 11.85
C ASN A 128 9.55 5.71 12.64
N LEU A 129 10.16 4.68 12.03
CA LEU A 129 11.25 3.93 12.67
C LEU A 129 12.12 4.93 13.44
N GLN A 130 12.37 4.64 14.71
CA GLN A 130 13.23 5.52 15.50
C GLN A 130 14.55 5.74 14.74
N PRO A 131 15.22 6.88 14.94
CA PRO A 131 16.48 7.11 14.27
C PRO A 131 17.41 5.90 14.40
N LEU A 132 17.84 5.35 13.27
CA LEU A 132 18.70 4.17 13.24
C LEU A 132 20.16 4.63 13.26
N LEU A 133 21.06 3.76 13.71
CA LEU A 133 22.49 3.99 13.53
C LEU A 133 22.95 3.27 12.26
N ASP A 134 23.68 3.97 11.41
CA ASP A 134 24.36 3.33 10.28
C ASP A 134 25.60 2.54 10.76
N GLY A 135 26.25 1.81 9.84
CA GLY A 135 27.49 1.08 10.13
C GLY A 135 28.68 1.98 10.53
N GLY A 136 28.56 3.30 10.34
CA GLY A 136 29.52 4.32 10.75
C GLY A 136 29.18 5.01 12.08
N GLY A 137 28.09 4.62 12.75
CA GLY A 137 27.63 5.22 14.01
C GLY A 137 26.87 6.54 13.87
N ASN A 138 26.49 6.95 12.66
CA ASN A 138 25.70 8.16 12.43
C ASN A 138 24.20 7.90 12.63
N THR A 139 23.49 8.91 13.13
CA THR A 139 22.04 8.84 13.34
C THR A 139 21.27 9.14 12.05
N VAL A 140 20.53 8.15 11.58
CA VAL A 140 19.76 8.16 10.34
C VAL A 140 18.29 8.45 10.64
N ILE A 141 17.81 9.62 10.19
CA ILE A 141 16.46 10.11 10.51
C ILE A 141 15.52 10.01 9.30
N LYS A 142 16.05 10.10 8.07
CA LYS A 142 15.24 10.01 6.84
C LYS A 142 14.84 8.57 6.54
N ASP A 143 13.67 8.38 5.95
CA ASP A 143 13.10 7.04 5.75
C ASP A 143 13.82 6.26 4.64
N GLU A 144 14.34 6.94 3.62
CA GLU A 144 15.12 6.33 2.54
C GLU A 144 16.42 5.73 3.08
N GLU A 145 17.16 6.53 3.86
CA GLU A 145 18.43 6.13 4.46
C GLU A 145 18.24 4.98 5.46
N LYS A 146 17.14 4.97 6.24
CA LYS A 146 16.80 3.84 7.12
C LYS A 146 16.55 2.55 6.35
N ALA A 147 15.92 2.63 5.17
CA ALA A 147 15.70 1.46 4.32
C ALA A 147 17.02 0.89 3.80
N GLU A 148 17.98 1.75 3.44
CA GLU A 148 19.32 1.33 3.01
C GLU A 148 20.10 0.64 4.14
N VAL A 149 20.09 1.20 5.35
CA VAL A 149 20.74 0.58 6.52
C VAL A 149 20.16 -0.81 6.81
N LEU A 150 18.83 -0.93 6.79
CA LEU A 150 18.16 -2.23 6.99
C LEU A 150 18.49 -3.21 5.87
N ASN A 151 18.46 -2.77 4.61
CA ASN A 151 18.81 -3.62 3.46
C ASN A 151 20.26 -4.12 3.55
N ALA A 152 21.20 -3.26 3.93
CA ALA A 152 22.61 -3.62 4.12
C ALA A 152 22.77 -4.64 5.27
N PHE A 153 22.05 -4.45 6.38
CA PHE A 153 22.03 -5.39 7.49
C PHE A 153 21.50 -6.77 7.05
N PHE A 154 20.34 -6.81 6.37
CA PHE A 154 19.78 -8.06 5.87
C PHE A 154 20.73 -8.74 4.87
N ALA A 155 21.30 -8.00 3.91
CA ALA A 155 22.28 -8.54 2.98
C ALA A 155 23.49 -9.12 3.72
N SER A 156 23.99 -8.47 4.77
CA SER A 156 25.10 -8.98 5.59
C SER A 156 24.73 -10.29 6.29
N VAL A 157 23.56 -10.37 6.93
CA VAL A 157 23.10 -11.60 7.60
C VAL A 157 22.96 -12.76 6.62
N PHE A 158 22.40 -12.54 5.43
CA PHE A 158 22.18 -13.59 4.44
C PHE A 158 23.44 -13.97 3.65
N ASN A 159 24.33 -13.01 3.35
CA ASN A 159 25.56 -13.26 2.60
C ASN A 159 26.74 -13.70 3.48
N SER A 160 26.65 -13.56 4.81
CA SER A 160 27.68 -14.03 5.75
C SER A 160 27.95 -15.55 5.68
N ARG A 161 26.98 -16.32 5.17
CA ARG A 161 27.08 -17.78 5.06
C ARG A 161 27.66 -18.28 3.73
N ALA A 162 27.86 -17.41 2.75
CA ALA A 162 28.48 -17.79 1.47
C ALA A 162 30.01 -17.88 1.53
N ASN A 163 30.63 -17.37 2.60
CA ASN A 163 32.08 -17.37 2.78
C ASN A 163 32.60 -18.45 3.76
N CYS A 164 31.76 -19.42 4.15
CA CYS A 164 32.30 -20.69 4.61
C CYS A 164 32.75 -21.47 3.38
N SER A 165 34.06 -21.51 3.16
CA SER A 165 34.75 -22.22 2.07
C SER A 165 34.15 -23.61 1.79
N LEU A 166 33.27 -23.68 0.78
CA LEU A 166 32.94 -24.93 0.10
C LEU A 166 34.06 -25.21 -0.89
N GLY A 167 35.19 -25.64 -0.32
CA GLY A 167 36.22 -26.34 -1.05
C GLY A 167 35.74 -27.76 -1.32
N THR A 168 35.66 -28.09 -2.61
CA THR A 168 35.66 -29.42 -3.24
C THR A 168 34.38 -29.72 -4.02
N GLN A 169 34.58 -29.89 -5.32
CA GLN A 169 33.61 -30.16 -6.39
C GLN A 169 32.66 -31.33 -6.11
N PRO A 170 31.48 -31.38 -6.75
CA PRO A 170 30.74 -32.62 -6.94
C PRO A 170 31.40 -33.47 -8.04
N PRO A 171 31.51 -34.81 -7.88
CA PRO A 171 31.98 -35.69 -8.93
C PRO A 171 30.94 -35.79 -10.07
N GLU A 172 31.46 -35.85 -11.29
CA GLU A 172 30.74 -36.14 -12.53
C GLU A 172 29.83 -37.36 -12.37
N SER A 173 28.59 -37.23 -12.85
CA SER A 173 27.68 -38.36 -13.05
C SER A 173 28.16 -39.16 -14.26
N GLU A 174 28.82 -40.30 -14.01
CA GLU A 174 28.99 -41.34 -15.04
C GLU A 174 27.63 -41.95 -15.38
N ASP A 175 27.31 -41.87 -16.66
CA ASP A 175 26.18 -42.50 -17.33
C ASP A 175 26.47 -44.01 -17.44
N ARG A 176 25.72 -44.86 -16.72
CA ARG A 176 25.73 -46.31 -16.91
C ARG A 176 24.33 -46.83 -17.21
N THR A 177 24.09 -46.92 -18.51
CA THR A 177 23.27 -47.91 -19.22
C THR A 177 22.84 -49.11 -18.37
N GLY A 178 21.56 -49.13 -17.99
CA GLY A 178 20.89 -50.30 -17.43
C GLY A 178 20.41 -51.22 -18.55
N THR A 179 21.08 -52.35 -18.72
CA THR A 179 20.68 -53.45 -19.61
C THR A 179 19.36 -54.06 -19.16
N ARG A 180 18.42 -54.13 -20.12
CA ARG A 180 17.11 -54.79 -20.07
C ARG A 180 17.26 -56.30 -19.87
N MET A 181 16.52 -56.86 -18.91
CA MET A 181 16.17 -58.29 -18.89
C MET A 181 14.65 -58.37 -18.80
N GLU A 182 14.03 -59.00 -19.81
CA GLU A 182 12.62 -59.41 -19.81
C GLU A 182 12.51 -60.92 -19.45
N PRO A 183 11.35 -61.35 -18.90
CA PRO A 183 11.06 -62.74 -18.51
C PRO A 183 10.53 -63.55 -19.72
N PRO A 184 10.23 -64.86 -19.63
CA PRO A 184 10.21 -65.78 -18.47
C PRO A 184 11.31 -66.85 -18.45
#